data_AF-A0A660PQQ2-F1
#
_entry.id   AF-A0A660PQQ2-F1
#
_cell.length_a   1.000
_cell.length_b   1.000
_cell.length_c   1.000
_cell.angle_alpha   90.00
_cell.angle_beta   90.00
_cell.angle_gamma   90.00
#
_symmetry.space_group_name_H-M   'P 1'
#
loop_
_entity.id
_entity.type
_entity.pdbx_description
1 polymer ?
#
loop_
_entity_poly.entity_id
_entity_poly.type
_entity_poly.pdbx_seq_one_letter_code
_entity_poly.pdbx_strand_id
1 'polypeptide(L)'
;MKKIAAILIVVLTFLATGVRGEFVQGASDSLYADTIGIEFTLLPHADSEQMNMQLDLWGFNDGDDLAGVGVGFTWDNPNLVMDSALASPMIGSSCDYIFLYKYNDIEETNSGQQFMFASLRTTSTGILKSPERRLWASYYFTLTDWNAGDSIVIDTMEYYVGTKYMFIDPSIDVHRPYFAGSVVGYDTPPSCCVGATGNVDCSESEIADGSDLSVLINHLFVTFEELCCEPEADMIAPDGQIDGGDLSALIDHLFIHPEIPLRDCL
;
A
#
# COMPACT_ATOMS: atom_id res chain seq x y z
N MET A 1 -46.70 5.88 42.23
CA MET A 1 -46.16 7.03 41.47
C MET A 1 -44.68 6.78 41.21
N LYS A 2 -44.34 5.94 40.23
CA LYS A 2 -43.79 6.33 38.91
C LYS A 2 -42.61 7.31 39.03
N LYS A 3 -41.43 6.79 39.39
CA LYS A 3 -40.15 7.51 39.30
C LYS A 3 -39.06 6.57 38.77
N ILE A 4 -38.54 6.97 37.61
CA ILE A 4 -37.16 6.73 37.15
C ILE A 4 -36.84 5.28 36.78
N ALA A 5 -37.49 4.80 35.71
CA ALA A 5 -36.97 3.73 34.85
C ALA A 5 -36.87 4.32 33.44
N ALA A 6 -35.82 5.10 33.20
CA ALA A 6 -35.49 5.71 31.90
C ALA A 6 -34.02 6.17 31.85
N ILE A 7 -33.11 5.35 32.39
CA ILE A 7 -31.66 5.49 32.20
C ILE A 7 -31.12 4.11 31.85
N LEU A 8 -31.62 3.58 30.74
CA LEU A 8 -31.12 2.39 30.07
C LEU A 8 -31.70 2.48 28.67
N ILE A 9 -30.87 2.35 27.63
CA ILE A 9 -31.20 2.63 26.21
C ILE A 9 -30.99 4.11 25.80
N VAL A 10 -29.86 4.69 26.21
CA VAL A 10 -29.05 5.55 25.31
C VAL A 10 -27.63 4.96 25.27
N VAL A 11 -27.57 3.63 25.14
CA VAL A 11 -26.47 2.96 24.42
C VAL A 11 -26.91 2.94 22.96
N LEU A 12 -27.21 4.14 22.46
CA LEU A 12 -27.54 4.38 21.07
C LEU A 12 -26.21 4.26 20.35
N THR A 13 -25.91 3.04 19.89
CA THR A 13 -25.36 2.82 18.56
C THR A 13 -24.53 3.99 18.03
N PHE A 14 -23.36 4.23 18.63
CA PHE A 14 -22.18 4.46 17.80
C PHE A 14 -21.94 3.13 17.09
N LEU A 15 -22.78 2.84 16.11
CA LEU A 15 -22.31 2.13 14.94
C LEU A 15 -21.14 2.99 14.50
N ALA A 16 -19.93 2.50 14.73
CA ALA A 16 -18.79 2.93 13.97
C ALA A 16 -19.19 2.64 12.52
N THR A 17 -19.88 3.59 11.89
CA THR A 17 -19.83 3.73 10.45
C THR A 17 -18.36 4.01 10.24
N GLY A 18 -17.59 2.94 10.00
CA GLY A 18 -16.28 3.08 9.42
C GLY A 18 -16.51 3.95 8.22
N VAL A 19 -16.06 5.19 8.31
CA VAL A 19 -16.07 6.11 7.17
C VAL A 19 -15.07 5.44 6.24
N ARG A 20 -15.56 4.55 5.39
CA ARG A 20 -14.76 4.08 4.26
C ARG A 20 -14.41 5.36 3.53
N GLY A 21 -13.13 5.61 3.32
CA GLY A 21 -12.68 6.76 2.56
C GLY A 21 -13.33 6.68 1.19
N GLU A 22 -14.43 7.40 0.99
CA GLU A 22 -15.05 7.52 -0.31
C GLU A 22 -14.09 8.35 -1.16
N PHE A 23 -13.48 7.71 -2.15
CA PHE A 23 -12.79 8.44 -3.21
C PHE A 23 -13.86 9.23 -3.99
N VAL A 24 -13.47 10.41 -4.48
CA VAL A 24 -14.37 11.34 -5.15
C VAL A 24 -13.71 11.72 -6.46
N GLN A 25 -14.32 11.30 -7.56
CA GLN A 25 -13.88 11.64 -8.92
C GLN A 25 -14.54 12.93 -9.42
N GLY A 26 -13.85 13.60 -10.34
CA GLY A 26 -14.43 14.70 -11.09
C GLY A 26 -15.60 14.25 -11.96
N ALA A 27 -16.55 15.14 -12.24
CA ALA A 27 -17.68 14.79 -13.11
C ALA A 27 -17.28 14.44 -14.56
N SER A 28 -16.07 14.86 -14.95
CA SER A 28 -15.39 14.57 -16.23
C SER A 28 -14.66 13.24 -16.25
N ASP A 29 -14.35 12.67 -15.08
CA ASP A 29 -13.69 11.38 -14.93
C ASP A 29 -14.76 10.28 -14.90
N SER A 30 -14.78 9.47 -15.96
CA SER A 30 -15.78 8.41 -16.13
C SER A 30 -15.17 7.05 -16.47
N LEU A 31 -13.85 6.91 -16.43
CA LEU A 31 -13.16 5.70 -16.87
C LEU A 31 -12.54 4.97 -15.69
N TYR A 32 -11.43 5.50 -15.16
CA TYR A 32 -10.63 4.84 -14.14
C TYR A 32 -10.44 5.78 -12.97
N ALA A 33 -10.42 5.24 -11.75
CA ALA A 33 -10.17 6.09 -10.61
C ALA A 33 -8.78 6.69 -10.61
N ASP A 34 -8.74 8.02 -10.51
CA ASP A 34 -7.60 8.76 -10.00
C ASP A 34 -7.03 8.03 -8.77
N THR A 35 -5.76 7.62 -8.85
CA THR A 35 -5.17 6.70 -7.88
C THR A 35 -3.78 7.16 -7.46
N ILE A 36 -3.47 6.93 -6.19
CA ILE A 36 -2.14 7.04 -5.62
C ILE A 36 -1.66 5.64 -5.26
N GLY A 37 -0.51 5.28 -5.82
CA GLY A 37 0.16 4.00 -5.55
C GLY A 37 1.55 4.24 -4.97
N ILE A 38 1.96 3.37 -4.06
CA ILE A 38 3.30 3.32 -3.50
C ILE A 38 3.89 1.95 -3.79
N GLU A 39 5.16 1.92 -4.16
CA GLU A 39 5.89 0.69 -4.44
C GLU A 39 7.27 0.75 -3.79
N PHE A 40 7.72 -0.35 -3.19
CA PHE A 40 9.11 -0.51 -2.80
C PHE A 40 9.93 -0.92 -4.02
N THR A 41 10.86 -0.06 -4.44
CA THR A 41 11.77 -0.36 -5.56
C THR A 41 13.05 -1.02 -5.07
N LEU A 42 13.39 -0.80 -3.80
CA LEU A 42 14.50 -1.43 -3.10
C LEU A 42 14.08 -1.67 -1.66
N LEU A 43 14.10 -2.93 -1.24
CA LEU A 43 13.92 -3.31 0.15
C LEU A 43 15.28 -3.57 0.81
N PRO A 44 15.39 -3.29 2.11
CA PRO A 44 16.54 -3.72 2.89
C PRO A 44 16.60 -5.25 2.98
N HIS A 45 17.81 -5.80 3.13
CA HIS A 45 18.06 -7.25 3.15
C HIS A 45 19.21 -7.60 4.12
N ALA A 46 18.92 -8.27 5.23
CA ALA A 46 19.81 -8.50 6.37
C ALA A 46 20.99 -9.39 6.01
N ASP A 47 20.77 -10.49 5.27
CA ASP A 47 21.87 -11.38 4.84
C ASP A 47 22.90 -10.68 3.96
N SER A 48 22.47 -9.68 3.20
CA SER A 48 23.36 -8.90 2.33
C SER A 48 23.88 -7.61 2.98
N GLU A 49 23.48 -7.34 4.24
CA GLU A 49 23.72 -6.08 4.95
C GLU A 49 23.22 -4.83 4.17
N GLN A 50 22.23 -5.02 3.29
CA GLN A 50 21.61 -3.94 2.54
C GLN A 50 20.64 -3.19 3.46
N MET A 51 21.09 -2.05 3.98
CA MET A 51 20.30 -1.23 4.92
C MET A 51 19.55 -0.08 4.25
N ASN A 52 19.62 0.06 2.93
CA ASN A 52 18.94 1.13 2.22
C ASN A 52 17.60 0.63 1.66
N MET A 53 16.61 1.51 1.71
CA MET A 53 15.28 1.31 1.13
C MET A 53 14.98 2.44 0.14
N GLN A 54 14.29 2.11 -0.94
CA GLN A 54 13.71 3.07 -1.86
C GLN A 54 12.21 2.83 -2.02
N LEU A 55 11.45 3.91 -1.94
CA LEU A 55 10.01 3.95 -2.11
C LEU A 55 9.63 4.89 -3.25
N ASP A 56 8.89 4.40 -4.24
CA ASP A 56 8.40 5.19 -5.36
C ASP A 56 6.91 5.50 -5.21
N LEU A 57 6.58 6.78 -5.29
CA LEU A 57 5.21 7.29 -5.29
C LEU A 57 4.76 7.53 -6.73
N TRP A 58 3.65 6.90 -7.08
CA TRP A 58 3.05 6.98 -8.39
C TRP A 58 1.65 7.58 -8.32
N GLY A 59 1.32 8.39 -9.32
CA GLY A 59 -0.03 8.89 -9.50
C GLY A 59 -0.61 8.51 -10.86
N PHE A 60 -1.88 8.16 -10.85
CA PHE A 60 -2.72 8.00 -12.03
C PHE A 60 -3.82 9.06 -11.99
N ASN A 61 -4.02 9.73 -13.11
CA ASN A 61 -5.08 10.72 -13.29
C ASN A 61 -5.31 10.98 -14.78
N ASP A 62 -6.49 10.62 -15.28
CA ASP A 62 -6.86 10.66 -16.70
C ASP A 62 -8.05 11.60 -16.99
N GLY A 63 -8.79 12.05 -15.98
CA GLY A 63 -9.93 12.96 -16.12
C GLY A 63 -9.54 14.40 -16.44
N ASP A 64 -8.86 15.05 -15.50
CA ASP A 64 -8.61 16.51 -15.50
C ASP A 64 -7.13 16.84 -15.29
N ASP A 65 -6.66 17.99 -15.80
CA ASP A 65 -5.32 18.45 -15.39
C ASP A 65 -5.34 18.79 -13.90
N LEU A 66 -4.22 18.66 -13.20
CA LEU A 66 -4.13 19.00 -11.78
C LEU A 66 -3.37 20.32 -11.59
N ALA A 67 -4.03 21.26 -10.92
CA ALA A 67 -3.43 22.48 -10.42
C ALA A 67 -2.69 22.28 -9.09
N GLY A 68 -3.10 21.28 -8.30
CA GLY A 68 -2.42 20.92 -7.07
C GLY A 68 -2.70 19.50 -6.63
N VAL A 69 -1.79 18.97 -5.83
CA VAL A 69 -1.89 17.65 -5.21
C VAL A 69 -1.44 17.78 -3.76
N GLY A 70 -2.08 17.04 -2.86
CA GLY A 70 -1.60 16.80 -1.51
C GLY A 70 -1.92 15.38 -1.07
N VAL A 71 -0.91 14.63 -0.62
CA VAL A 71 -1.05 13.33 0.03
C VAL A 71 0.00 13.20 1.13
N GLY A 72 -0.28 12.43 2.16
CA GLY A 72 0.68 12.18 3.24
C GLY A 72 0.63 10.74 3.74
N PHE A 73 1.76 10.30 4.27
CA PHE A 73 1.97 8.92 4.66
C PHE A 73 2.69 8.86 6.00
N THR A 74 2.48 7.77 6.71
CA THR A 74 3.25 7.35 7.89
C THR A 74 4.01 6.08 7.58
N TRP A 75 5.11 5.86 8.30
CA TRP A 75 5.73 4.55 8.34
C TRP A 75 5.76 3.99 9.76
N ASP A 76 5.62 2.67 9.87
CA ASP A 76 5.80 1.93 11.12
C ASP A 76 7.08 1.10 11.03
N ASN A 77 8.19 1.73 11.42
CA ASN A 77 9.45 1.08 11.74
C ASN A 77 10.37 2.11 12.45
N PRO A 78 10.75 1.90 13.72
CA PRO A 78 11.55 2.87 14.49
C PRO A 78 13.01 2.98 14.04
N ASN A 79 13.52 2.00 13.30
CA ASN A 79 14.89 1.99 12.80
C ASN A 79 15.01 2.64 11.41
N LEU A 80 13.88 2.90 10.75
CA LEU A 80 13.83 3.50 9.42
C LEU A 80 13.93 5.03 9.51
N VAL A 81 14.95 5.58 8.87
CA VAL A 81 15.23 7.02 8.79
C VAL A 81 15.22 7.44 7.32
N MET A 82 14.43 8.45 6.97
CA MET A 82 14.47 9.06 5.64
C MET A 82 15.74 9.89 5.47
N ASP A 83 16.46 9.63 4.38
CA ASP A 83 17.69 10.34 4.02
C ASP A 83 17.42 11.48 3.04
N SER A 84 16.54 11.24 2.07
CA SER A 84 16.20 12.22 1.03
C SER A 84 14.93 11.84 0.27
N ALA A 85 14.44 12.79 -0.51
CA ALA A 85 13.34 12.61 -1.45
C ALA A 85 13.60 13.43 -2.72
N LEU A 86 13.19 12.89 -3.87
CA LEU A 86 13.34 13.51 -5.17
C LEU A 86 12.00 13.48 -5.93
N ALA A 87 11.56 14.64 -6.39
CA ALA A 87 10.45 14.70 -7.33
C ALA A 87 10.92 14.23 -8.71
N SER A 88 10.04 13.57 -9.45
CA SER A 88 10.36 13.15 -10.81
C SER A 88 10.59 14.36 -11.71
N PRO A 89 11.38 14.25 -12.80
CA PRO A 89 11.61 15.35 -13.72
C PRO A 89 10.31 15.95 -14.26
N MET A 90 9.30 15.11 -14.48
CA MET A 90 7.96 15.53 -14.93
C MET A 90 7.27 16.43 -13.91
N ILE A 91 7.31 16.10 -12.62
CA ILE A 91 6.75 16.97 -11.55
C ILE A 91 7.56 18.26 -11.45
N GLY A 92 8.90 18.17 -11.50
CA GLY A 92 9.80 19.31 -11.44
C GLY A 92 9.60 20.35 -12.55
N SER A 93 9.17 19.92 -13.75
CA SER A 93 8.81 20.84 -14.84
C SER A 93 7.35 21.32 -14.82
N SER A 94 6.48 20.61 -14.10
CA SER A 94 5.02 20.80 -14.16
C SER A 94 4.48 21.65 -13.01
N CYS A 95 5.20 21.76 -11.89
CA CYS A 95 4.75 22.44 -10.68
C CYS A 95 5.74 23.53 -10.25
N ASP A 96 5.24 24.64 -9.71
CA ASP A 96 6.08 25.73 -9.22
C ASP A 96 6.55 25.50 -7.77
N TYR A 97 5.72 24.82 -6.97
CA TYR A 97 6.01 24.47 -5.59
C TYR A 97 5.86 22.97 -5.40
N ILE A 98 6.84 22.37 -4.72
CA ILE A 98 6.88 20.94 -4.41
C ILE A 98 7.32 20.78 -2.95
N PHE A 99 6.62 19.95 -2.22
CA PHE A 99 6.90 19.60 -0.83
C PHE A 99 6.96 18.08 -0.71
N LEU A 100 8.10 17.56 -0.27
CA LEU A 100 8.36 16.12 -0.12
C LEU A 100 8.51 15.68 1.34
N TYR A 101 8.62 16.65 2.25
CA TYR A 101 8.89 16.45 3.67
C TYR A 101 7.81 17.13 4.50
N LYS A 102 7.53 16.59 5.68
CA LYS A 102 6.67 17.23 6.66
C LYS A 102 7.23 18.61 7.01
N TYR A 103 6.42 19.66 6.84
CA TYR A 103 6.85 21.06 7.00
C TYR A 103 8.07 21.46 6.15
N ASN A 104 8.36 20.72 5.08
CA ASN A 104 9.57 20.85 4.28
C ASN A 104 10.87 20.66 5.11
N ASP A 105 10.83 19.81 6.14
CA ASP A 105 11.92 19.54 7.06
C ASP A 105 12.07 18.02 7.27
N ILE A 106 13.29 17.51 7.03
CA ILE A 106 13.57 16.07 7.13
C ILE A 106 13.68 15.60 8.59
N GLU A 107 14.06 16.46 9.53
CA GLU A 107 14.12 16.12 10.96
C GLU A 107 12.71 15.98 11.54
N GLU A 108 11.79 16.88 11.17
CA GLU A 108 10.37 16.78 11.51
C GLU A 108 9.70 15.56 10.85
N THR A 109 10.11 15.22 9.63
CA THR A 109 9.67 14.01 8.91
C THR A 109 10.07 12.76 9.68
N ASN A 110 11.34 12.64 10.06
CA ASN A 110 11.87 11.48 10.78
C ASN A 110 11.33 11.37 12.20
N SER A 111 11.28 12.47 12.96
CA SER A 111 10.74 12.47 14.33
C SER A 111 9.25 12.16 14.38
N GLY A 112 8.51 12.51 13.32
CA GLY A 112 7.09 12.18 13.19
C GLY A 112 6.80 10.84 12.52
N GLN A 113 7.81 10.16 11.96
CA GLN A 113 7.65 9.02 11.06
C GLN A 113 6.60 9.28 9.95
N GLN A 114 6.69 10.47 9.35
CA GLN A 114 5.69 11.01 8.44
C GLN A 114 6.33 11.70 7.25
N PHE A 115 5.89 11.40 6.05
CA PHE A 115 6.28 12.14 4.84
C PHE A 115 5.07 12.53 4.01
N MET A 116 5.28 13.37 3.00
CA MET A 116 4.19 13.86 2.17
C MET A 116 4.63 14.14 0.75
N PHE A 117 3.68 14.15 -0.16
CA PHE A 117 3.84 14.75 -1.48
C PHE A 117 2.78 15.82 -1.64
N ALA A 118 3.21 17.07 -1.78
CA ALA A 118 2.34 18.13 -2.21
C ALA A 118 2.97 18.94 -3.34
N SER A 119 2.16 19.32 -4.30
CA SER A 119 2.58 20.19 -5.40
C SER A 119 1.51 21.21 -5.73
N LEU A 120 1.93 22.38 -6.20
CA LEU A 120 1.04 23.46 -6.60
C LEU A 120 1.60 24.15 -7.84
N ARG A 121 0.72 24.46 -8.79
CA ARG A 121 1.01 25.38 -9.90
C ARG A 121 0.51 26.78 -9.60
N THR A 122 1.22 27.75 -10.14
CA THR A 122 0.86 29.17 -10.20
C THR A 122 0.99 29.72 -11.61
N THR A 123 2.09 29.40 -12.29
CA THR A 123 2.38 29.80 -13.67
C THR A 123 2.72 28.61 -14.57
N SER A 124 3.13 27.49 -13.97
CA SER A 124 3.35 26.24 -14.71
C SER A 124 2.04 25.63 -15.22
N THR A 125 2.15 24.63 -16.09
CA THR A 125 0.99 23.94 -16.67
C THR A 125 0.25 23.05 -15.67
N GLY A 126 0.84 22.71 -14.52
CA GLY A 126 0.33 21.67 -13.65
C GLY A 126 0.60 20.28 -14.18
N ILE A 127 0.12 19.27 -13.45
CA ILE A 127 0.23 17.87 -13.85
C ILE A 127 -0.85 17.61 -14.88
N LEU A 128 -0.45 17.51 -16.15
CA LEU A 128 -1.39 17.22 -17.23
C LEU A 128 -1.97 15.82 -17.07
N LYS A 129 -3.24 15.63 -17.41
CA LYS A 129 -3.85 14.28 -17.40
C LYS A 129 -3.14 13.31 -18.33
N SER A 130 -3.20 12.02 -18.01
CA SER A 130 -2.54 10.97 -18.77
C SER A 130 -3.29 9.65 -18.61
N PRO A 131 -3.40 8.83 -19.67
CA PRO A 131 -3.95 7.48 -19.57
C PRO A 131 -2.99 6.49 -18.91
N GLU A 132 -1.78 6.93 -18.54
CA GLU A 132 -0.74 6.10 -17.94
C GLU A 132 -0.44 6.55 -16.52
N ARG A 133 -0.13 5.58 -15.66
CA ARG A 133 0.41 5.82 -14.32
C ARG A 133 1.83 6.39 -14.44
N ARG A 134 2.16 7.41 -13.65
CA ARG A 134 3.45 8.12 -13.74
C ARG A 134 4.12 8.26 -12.38
N LEU A 135 5.45 8.15 -12.39
CA LEU A 135 6.28 8.36 -11.20
C LEU A 135 6.24 9.85 -10.83
N TRP A 136 5.89 10.13 -9.57
CA TRP A 136 5.79 11.50 -9.05
C TRP A 136 6.95 11.85 -8.14
N ALA A 137 7.36 10.93 -7.26
CA ALA A 137 8.50 11.11 -6.38
C ALA A 137 9.13 9.78 -5.98
N SER A 138 10.40 9.81 -5.63
CA SER A 138 11.13 8.72 -5.00
C SER A 138 11.65 9.17 -3.63
N TYR A 139 11.53 8.31 -2.64
CA TYR A 139 11.98 8.53 -1.27
C TYR A 139 13.05 7.49 -0.92
N TYR A 140 14.10 7.94 -0.25
CA TYR A 140 15.26 7.15 0.10
C TYR A 140 15.40 7.12 1.61
N PHE A 141 15.63 5.93 2.15
CA PHE A 141 15.73 5.69 3.57
C PHE A 141 16.91 4.78 3.87
N THR A 142 17.41 4.90 5.08
CA THR A 142 18.42 4.03 5.66
C THR A 142 17.89 3.48 6.98
N LEU A 143 18.14 2.20 7.23
CA LEU A 143 17.88 1.58 8.51
C LEU A 143 19.11 1.59 9.40
N THR A 144 18.90 1.85 10.69
CA THR A 144 19.94 1.74 11.71
C THR A 144 20.16 0.32 12.20
N ASP A 145 19.15 -0.53 12.07
CA ASP A 145 19.14 -1.95 12.43
C ASP A 145 18.04 -2.65 11.64
N TRP A 146 18.30 -3.88 11.21
CA TRP A 146 17.41 -4.67 10.38
C TRP A 146 17.79 -6.15 10.45
N ASN A 147 16.81 -6.99 10.78
CA ASN A 147 16.97 -8.43 10.96
C ASN A 147 15.95 -9.21 10.12
N ALA A 148 16.26 -10.49 9.89
CA ALA A 148 15.34 -11.44 9.29
C ALA A 148 13.99 -11.44 10.03
N GLY A 149 12.92 -11.19 9.27
CA GLY A 149 11.55 -11.11 9.78
C GLY A 149 11.07 -9.70 10.13
N ASP A 150 11.96 -8.69 10.11
CA ASP A 150 11.52 -7.31 10.26
C ASP A 150 10.64 -6.88 9.08
N SER A 151 9.74 -5.92 9.34
CA SER A 151 8.86 -5.34 8.34
C SER A 151 8.81 -3.81 8.45
N ILE A 152 8.42 -3.19 7.34
CA ILE A 152 8.16 -1.76 7.21
C ILE A 152 6.75 -1.62 6.67
N VAL A 153 5.86 -0.99 7.43
CA VAL A 153 4.52 -0.67 6.94
C VAL A 153 4.49 0.79 6.53
N ILE A 154 4.10 1.09 5.29
CA ILE A 154 3.76 2.43 4.84
C ILE A 154 2.24 2.51 4.74
N ASP A 155 1.65 3.45 5.45
CA ASP A 155 0.19 3.67 5.42
C ASP A 155 -0.12 5.14 5.15
N THR A 156 -1.37 5.39 4.74
CA THR A 156 -1.90 6.73 4.59
C THR A 156 -1.95 7.48 5.89
N MET A 157 -1.80 8.79 5.78
CA MET A 157 -2.08 9.70 6.86
C MET A 157 -3.00 10.82 6.35
N GLU A 158 -4.22 10.88 6.88
CA GLU A 158 -5.04 12.08 6.76
C GLU A 158 -4.72 13.04 7.91
N TYR A 159 -3.80 13.98 7.68
CA TYR A 159 -3.37 14.95 8.69
C TYR A 159 -3.39 16.39 8.19
N TYR A 160 -4.44 17.12 8.55
CA TYR A 160 -4.55 18.58 8.40
C TYR A 160 -4.29 19.10 6.97
N VAL A 161 -4.35 20.43 6.75
CA VAL A 161 -4.48 21.06 5.41
C VAL A 161 -3.39 20.71 4.37
N GLY A 162 -2.28 20.07 4.76
CA GLY A 162 -1.18 19.71 3.85
C GLY A 162 -1.20 18.27 3.34
N THR A 163 -1.88 17.34 4.02
CA THR A 163 -1.89 15.90 3.64
C THR A 163 -3.29 15.36 3.38
N LYS A 164 -4.27 16.25 3.24
CA LYS A 164 -5.61 15.87 2.77
C LYS A 164 -5.43 15.23 1.41
N TYR A 165 -5.66 13.93 1.30
CA TYR A 165 -5.62 13.18 0.03
C TYR A 165 -6.51 13.87 -0.99
N MET A 166 -5.90 14.73 -1.80
CA MET A 166 -6.65 15.64 -2.64
C MET A 166 -5.93 15.98 -3.92
N PHE A 167 -6.68 15.90 -5.00
CA PHE A 167 -6.35 16.45 -6.30
C PHE A 167 -7.19 17.72 -6.48
N ILE A 168 -6.55 18.80 -6.92
CA ILE A 168 -7.19 20.08 -7.15
C ILE A 168 -7.03 20.40 -8.62
N ASP A 169 -8.13 20.59 -9.32
CA ASP A 169 -8.13 20.90 -10.75
C ASP A 169 -7.98 22.43 -11.01
N PRO A 170 -7.87 22.88 -12.28
CA PRO A 170 -7.82 24.29 -12.65
C PRO A 170 -9.00 25.14 -12.17
N SER A 171 -10.16 24.51 -11.98
CA SER A 171 -11.41 25.15 -11.53
C SER A 171 -11.50 25.23 -10.00
N ILE A 172 -10.52 24.67 -9.28
CA ILE A 172 -10.47 24.54 -7.83
C ILE A 172 -11.52 23.54 -7.31
N ASP A 173 -11.96 22.61 -8.16
CA ASP A 173 -12.70 21.46 -7.69
C ASP A 173 -11.74 20.47 -7.03
N VAL A 174 -12.21 19.87 -5.93
CA VAL A 174 -11.41 19.00 -5.07
C VAL A 174 -11.88 17.56 -5.26
N HIS A 175 -10.98 16.73 -5.73
CA HIS A 175 -11.16 15.29 -5.92
C HIS A 175 -10.35 14.55 -4.86
N ARG A 176 -10.80 13.35 -4.49
CA ARG A 176 -10.09 12.49 -3.53
C ARG A 176 -9.63 11.25 -4.27
N PRO A 177 -8.31 11.08 -4.52
CA PRO A 177 -7.83 9.90 -5.22
C PRO A 177 -8.08 8.64 -4.38
N TYR A 178 -8.24 7.52 -5.07
CA TYR A 178 -8.19 6.21 -4.47
C TYR A 178 -6.77 5.89 -3.99
N PHE A 179 -6.66 5.24 -2.84
CA PHE A 179 -5.41 4.67 -2.35
C PHE A 179 -5.63 3.17 -2.16
N ALA A 180 -4.74 2.36 -2.72
CA ALA A 180 -4.88 0.90 -2.76
C ALA A 180 -4.82 0.24 -1.37
N GLY A 181 -4.29 0.94 -0.36
CA GLY A 181 -4.13 0.44 0.99
C GLY A 181 -2.67 0.48 1.43
N SER A 182 -2.43 0.19 2.71
CA SER A 182 -1.09 0.11 3.28
C SER A 182 -0.22 -0.87 2.50
N VAL A 183 1.04 -0.50 2.25
CA VAL A 183 2.03 -1.40 1.65
C VAL A 183 3.05 -1.82 2.70
N VAL A 184 3.40 -3.10 2.69
CA VAL A 184 4.32 -3.71 3.65
C VAL A 184 5.54 -4.25 2.92
N GLY A 185 6.72 -3.86 3.40
CA GLY A 185 8.01 -4.36 2.91
C GLY A 185 8.65 -5.29 3.95
N TYR A 186 9.12 -6.45 3.52
CA TYR A 186 9.79 -7.45 4.35
C TYR A 186 11.28 -7.56 3.98
N ASP A 187 12.13 -7.95 4.95
CA ASP A 187 13.60 -8.05 4.83
C ASP A 187 14.09 -8.95 3.70
N THR A 188 13.40 -10.07 3.59
CA THR A 188 13.52 -11.02 2.51
C THR A 188 12.09 -11.46 2.32
N PRO A 189 11.59 -11.76 1.10
CA PRO A 189 10.46 -12.67 1.04
C PRO A 189 10.87 -13.87 1.91
N PRO A 190 10.16 -14.16 3.02
CA PRO A 190 10.55 -15.21 3.96
C PRO A 190 10.88 -16.41 3.10
N SER A 191 12.12 -16.91 3.20
CA SER A 191 12.78 -17.77 2.19
C SER A 191 11.76 -18.52 1.36
N CYS A 192 11.39 -17.92 0.22
CA CYS A 192 10.12 -18.23 -0.41
C CYS A 192 10.02 -19.71 -0.71
N CYS A 193 8.96 -20.35 -0.21
CA CYS A 193 8.75 -21.79 -0.30
C CYS A 193 9.76 -22.56 0.57
N VAL A 194 9.49 -22.69 1.87
CA VAL A 194 10.28 -23.55 2.77
C VAL A 194 9.58 -24.88 3.00
N GLY A 195 10.22 -25.97 2.56
CA GLY A 195 9.68 -27.30 2.77
C GLY A 195 8.61 -27.63 1.74
N ALA A 196 7.34 -27.35 2.03
CA ALA A 196 6.22 -27.63 1.14
C ALA A 196 5.50 -26.33 0.76
N THR A 197 4.98 -26.31 -0.47
CA THR A 197 4.05 -25.29 -0.97
C THR A 197 2.80 -25.20 -0.08
N GLY A 198 2.08 -24.09 -0.16
CA GLY A 198 0.76 -23.89 0.43
C GLY A 198 0.67 -22.84 1.54
N ASN A 199 1.80 -22.31 2.04
CA ASN A 199 1.87 -21.18 2.98
C ASN A 199 1.82 -19.85 2.20
N VAL A 200 0.70 -19.64 1.49
CA VAL A 200 0.45 -18.51 0.58
C VAL A 200 0.35 -17.17 1.32
N ASP A 201 0.04 -17.17 2.62
CA ASP A 201 0.04 -15.96 3.44
C ASP A 201 1.39 -15.62 4.07
N CYS A 202 2.42 -16.43 3.79
CA CYS A 202 3.77 -16.32 4.33
C CYS A 202 3.82 -16.27 5.85
N SER A 203 2.98 -17.05 6.52
CA SER A 203 3.05 -17.21 7.96
C SER A 203 4.41 -17.77 8.39
N GLU A 204 4.92 -17.31 9.55
CA GLU A 204 6.16 -17.86 10.15
C GLU A 204 6.06 -19.36 10.51
N SER A 205 4.86 -19.92 10.47
CA SER A 205 4.61 -21.32 10.83
C SER A 205 5.02 -22.29 9.74
N GLU A 206 5.13 -21.82 8.49
CA GLU A 206 5.40 -22.64 7.30
C GLU A 206 4.43 -23.82 7.18
N ILE A 207 3.15 -23.60 7.53
CA ILE A 207 2.08 -24.60 7.50
C ILE A 207 0.89 -24.01 6.76
N ALA A 208 0.45 -24.71 5.71
CA ALA A 208 -0.80 -24.40 5.01
C ALA A 208 -2.02 -24.56 5.94
N ASP A 209 -2.83 -23.52 6.05
CA ASP A 209 -4.09 -23.51 6.79
C ASP A 209 -5.21 -22.67 6.10
N GLY A 210 -6.28 -22.35 6.84
CA GLY A 210 -7.42 -21.61 6.30
C GLY A 210 -7.14 -20.15 5.95
N SER A 211 -6.11 -19.53 6.52
CA SER A 211 -5.68 -18.18 6.15
C SER A 211 -5.05 -18.17 4.76
N ASP A 212 -4.19 -19.14 4.43
CA ASP A 212 -3.61 -19.31 3.09
C ASP A 212 -4.68 -19.44 2.01
N LEU A 213 -5.71 -20.26 2.29
CA LEU A 213 -6.85 -20.41 1.40
C LEU A 213 -7.56 -19.07 1.16
N SER A 214 -7.70 -18.26 2.21
CA SER A 214 -8.35 -16.94 2.09
C SER A 214 -7.51 -15.98 1.26
N VAL A 215 -6.18 -15.98 1.44
CA VAL A 215 -5.25 -15.16 0.66
C VAL A 215 -5.25 -15.60 -0.81
N LEU A 216 -5.17 -16.90 -1.09
CA LEU A 216 -5.18 -17.41 -2.46
C LEU A 216 -6.50 -17.11 -3.20
N ILE A 217 -7.65 -17.22 -2.52
CA ILE A 217 -8.94 -16.82 -3.10
C ILE A 217 -8.97 -15.31 -3.38
N ASN A 218 -8.44 -14.51 -2.45
CA ASN A 218 -8.38 -13.06 -2.62
C ASN A 218 -7.55 -12.67 -3.85
N HIS A 219 -6.38 -13.28 -4.00
CA HIS A 219 -5.52 -13.16 -5.17
C HIS A 219 -6.23 -13.60 -6.46
N LEU A 220 -6.83 -14.79 -6.50
CA LEU A 220 -7.38 -15.34 -7.74
C LEU A 220 -8.68 -14.69 -8.21
N PHE A 221 -9.51 -14.16 -7.29
CA PHE A 221 -10.90 -13.81 -7.61
C PHE A 221 -11.40 -12.48 -7.07
N VAL A 222 -10.69 -11.84 -6.14
CA VAL A 222 -11.22 -10.66 -5.44
C VAL A 222 -10.41 -9.40 -5.75
N THR A 223 -9.16 -9.35 -5.31
CA THR A 223 -8.32 -8.15 -5.42
C THR A 223 -7.23 -8.27 -6.48
N PHE A 224 -6.80 -9.49 -6.81
CA PHE A 224 -5.61 -9.72 -7.64
C PHE A 224 -4.34 -9.08 -7.07
N GLU A 225 -4.29 -8.89 -5.75
CA GLU A 225 -3.07 -8.45 -5.05
C GLU A 225 -1.96 -9.50 -5.20
N GLU A 226 -0.74 -9.03 -5.40
CA GLU A 226 0.45 -9.88 -5.52
C GLU A 226 0.66 -10.73 -4.26
N LEU A 227 1.08 -11.98 -4.43
CA LEU A 227 1.37 -12.87 -3.33
C LEU A 227 2.75 -12.59 -2.76
N CYS A 228 2.91 -12.81 -1.46
CA CYS A 228 4.20 -12.64 -0.78
C CYS A 228 5.26 -13.65 -1.27
N CYS A 229 4.84 -14.83 -1.76
CA CYS A 229 5.69 -15.80 -2.44
C CYS A 229 4.85 -16.59 -3.46
N GLU A 230 5.01 -16.28 -4.74
CA GLU A 230 4.31 -17.00 -5.82
C GLU A 230 4.62 -18.52 -5.85
N PRO A 231 5.88 -18.97 -5.66
CA PRO A 231 6.21 -20.38 -5.55
C PRO A 231 5.45 -21.18 -4.47
N GLU A 232 5.02 -20.55 -3.37
CA GLU A 232 4.18 -21.19 -2.34
C GLU A 232 2.78 -21.50 -2.86
N ALA A 233 2.26 -20.66 -3.75
CA ALA A 233 0.93 -20.81 -4.32
C ALA A 233 0.90 -21.69 -5.58
N ASP A 234 2.04 -21.96 -6.21
CA ASP A 234 2.16 -22.90 -7.32
C ASP A 234 2.31 -24.35 -6.77
N MET A 235 1.17 -24.95 -6.40
CA MET A 235 1.12 -26.23 -5.71
C MET A 235 1.08 -27.43 -6.67
N ILE A 236 0.63 -27.25 -7.92
CA ILE A 236 0.50 -28.36 -8.87
C ILE A 236 1.76 -28.55 -9.71
N ALA A 237 2.23 -27.51 -10.39
CA ALA A 237 3.26 -27.66 -11.40
C ALA A 237 4.13 -26.41 -11.45
N PRO A 238 5.45 -26.48 -11.14
CA PRO A 238 6.37 -25.34 -11.04
C PRO A 238 6.59 -24.63 -12.38
N ASP A 239 5.55 -24.01 -12.89
CA ASP A 239 5.48 -23.30 -14.16
C ASP A 239 5.21 -21.81 -13.93
N GLY A 240 5.01 -21.41 -12.67
CA GLY A 240 4.76 -20.04 -12.23
C GLY A 240 3.33 -19.58 -12.52
N GLN A 241 2.41 -20.47 -12.90
CA GLN A 241 1.00 -20.13 -13.08
C GLN A 241 0.22 -20.52 -11.84
N ILE A 242 -0.24 -19.52 -11.11
CA ILE A 242 -1.14 -19.69 -9.98
C ILE A 242 -2.58 -19.62 -10.49
N ASP A 243 -3.31 -20.72 -10.41
CA ASP A 243 -4.67 -20.81 -10.94
C ASP A 243 -5.66 -21.60 -10.06
N GLY A 244 -6.84 -21.88 -10.61
CA GLY A 244 -7.89 -22.62 -9.89
C GLY A 244 -7.51 -24.09 -9.58
N GLY A 245 -6.53 -24.64 -10.29
CA GLY A 245 -5.89 -25.91 -9.99
C GLY A 245 -5.18 -25.85 -8.65
N ASP A 246 -4.32 -24.85 -8.43
CA ASP A 246 -3.59 -24.68 -7.16
C ASP A 246 -4.53 -24.48 -5.99
N LEU A 247 -5.58 -23.67 -6.18
CA LEU A 247 -6.64 -23.53 -5.19
C LEU A 247 -7.31 -24.87 -4.87
N SER A 248 -7.54 -25.70 -5.89
CA SER A 248 -8.13 -27.04 -5.70
C SER A 248 -7.18 -27.96 -4.94
N ALA A 249 -5.87 -27.89 -5.19
CA ALA A 249 -4.85 -28.64 -4.46
C ALA A 249 -4.81 -28.26 -2.98
N LEU A 250 -4.86 -26.96 -2.67
CA LEU A 250 -4.91 -26.47 -1.29
C LEU A 250 -6.18 -26.94 -0.55
N ILE A 251 -7.34 -26.86 -1.21
CA ILE A 251 -8.61 -27.33 -0.63
C ILE A 251 -8.57 -28.84 -0.39
N ASP A 252 -8.01 -29.61 -1.32
CA ASP A 252 -7.88 -31.06 -1.18
C ASP A 252 -7.01 -31.40 0.05
N HIS A 253 -5.85 -30.76 0.18
CA HIS A 253 -4.97 -30.91 1.33
C HIS A 253 -5.64 -30.52 2.65
N LEU A 254 -6.34 -29.38 2.72
CA LEU A 254 -6.88 -28.90 4.00
C LEU A 254 -8.14 -29.64 4.47
N PHE A 255 -8.98 -30.13 3.55
CA PHE A 255 -10.35 -30.55 3.90
C PHE A 255 -10.77 -31.92 3.38
N ILE A 256 -10.12 -32.46 2.35
CA ILE A 256 -10.57 -33.69 1.69
C ILE A 256 -9.61 -34.84 1.98
N HIS A 257 -8.32 -34.65 1.71
CA HIS A 257 -7.25 -35.64 1.86
C HIS A 257 -6.01 -35.04 2.55
N PRO A 258 -6.08 -34.71 3.85
CA PRO A 258 -4.96 -34.12 4.60
C PRO A 258 -3.71 -35.00 4.71
N GLU A 259 -3.84 -36.28 4.39
CA GLU A 259 -2.71 -37.21 4.29
C GLU A 259 -1.90 -37.08 2.99
N ILE A 260 -2.42 -36.40 1.97
CA ILE A 260 -1.72 -36.13 0.71
C ILE A 260 -0.89 -34.85 0.93
N PRO A 261 0.46 -34.94 0.99
CA PRO A 261 1.28 -33.75 1.18
C PRO A 261 1.22 -32.87 -0.07
N LEU A 262 1.32 -31.56 0.16
CA LEU A 262 1.56 -30.60 -0.91
C LEU A 262 2.96 -30.80 -1.51
N ARG A 263 3.17 -30.23 -2.70
CA ARG A 263 4.44 -30.33 -3.43
C ARG A 263 5.55 -29.67 -2.64
N ASP A 264 6.73 -30.30 -2.62
CA ASP A 264 7.93 -29.70 -2.03
C ASP A 264 8.38 -28.47 -2.83
N CYS A 265 8.94 -27.51 -2.10
CA CYS A 265 9.61 -26.35 -2.65
C CYS A 265 10.94 -26.77 -3.29
N LEU A 266 11.09 -26.56 -4.61
CA LEU A 266 12.24 -26.99 -5.41
C LEU A 266 12.82 -25.85 -6.24
#